data_AF-A0A920U8A5-F1
#
_entry.id   AF-A0A920U8A5-F1
#
_cell.length_a   1.000
_cell.length_b   1.000
_cell.length_c   1.000
_cell.angle_alpha   90.00
_cell.angle_beta   90.00
_cell.angle_gamma   90.00
#
_symmetry.space_group_name_H-M   'P 1'
#
loop_
_entity.id
_entity.type
_entity.pdbx_description
1 polymer ?
#
loop_
_entity_poly.entity_id
_entity_poly.type
_entity_poly.pdbx_seq_one_letter_code
_entity_poly.pdbx_strand_id
1 'polypeptide(L)'
;MDPLGFAMEHFDAIGRWRETDGGAEINATITLSDAVIDHPRAFREALLSDGDNEFVRTVTEKLLTYALGRGVAYYDAPTIRRITRILKDHDYRWSSLIAAVVASEPFQKRRAPDIEARTIED
;
A
#
# COMPACT_ATOMS: atom_id res chain seq x y z
N MET A 1 -7.28 16.28 8.75
CA MET A 1 -6.80 14.95 9.18
C MET A 1 -7.71 13.92 8.54
N ASP A 2 -7.17 12.81 8.05
CA ASP A 2 -7.98 11.73 7.46
C ASP A 2 -8.75 11.00 8.58
N PRO A 3 -10.07 10.77 8.44
CA PRO A 3 -10.88 10.04 9.42
C PRO A 3 -10.26 8.71 9.88
N LEU A 4 -9.57 7.97 9.01
CA LEU A 4 -8.98 6.67 9.36
C LEU A 4 -7.75 6.80 10.26
N GLY A 5 -7.05 7.94 10.22
CA GLY A 5 -5.85 8.19 11.04
C GLY A 5 -6.16 8.25 12.54
N PHE A 6 -7.37 8.66 12.92
CA PHE A 6 -7.79 8.73 14.32
C PHE A 6 -7.76 7.37 15.02
N ALA A 7 -7.97 6.26 14.29
CA ALA A 7 -7.85 4.92 14.87
C ALA A 7 -6.45 4.60 15.41
N MET A 8 -5.44 5.41 15.05
CA MET A 8 -4.06 5.29 15.51
C MET A 8 -3.63 6.42 16.46
N GLU A 9 -4.53 7.32 16.87
CA GLU A 9 -4.21 8.57 17.60
C GLU A 9 -3.50 8.33 18.95
N HIS A 10 -3.72 7.16 19.55
CA HIS A 10 -2.99 6.74 20.76
C HIS A 10 -1.47 6.60 20.54
N PHE A 11 -0.99 6.45 19.30
CA PHE A 11 0.43 6.41 18.99
C PHE A 11 0.98 7.80 18.71
N ASP A 12 2.08 8.16 19.39
CA ASP A 12 2.85 9.34 19.01
C ASP A 12 3.72 9.10 17.76
N ALA A 13 4.47 10.11 17.33
CA ALA A 13 5.31 10.05 16.13
C ALA A 13 6.43 8.98 16.19
N ILE A 14 6.76 8.46 17.37
CA ILE A 14 7.74 7.37 17.55
C ILE A 14 7.07 6.03 17.90
N GLY A 15 5.74 5.97 17.90
CA GLY A 15 4.96 4.76 18.19
C GLY A 15 4.76 4.47 19.67
N ARG A 16 4.97 5.43 20.57
CA ARG A 16 4.63 5.26 22.00
C ARG A 16 3.12 5.41 22.20
N TRP A 17 2.55 4.52 23.01
CA TRP A 17 1.15 4.63 23.44
C TRP A 17 0.94 5.80 24.40
N ARG A 18 -0.17 6.52 24.23
CA ARG A 18 -0.62 7.64 25.05
C ARG A 18 -2.11 7.51 25.33
N GLU A 19 -2.54 7.90 26.53
CA GLU A 19 -3.97 7.98 26.88
C GLU A 19 -4.50 9.41 26.79
N THR A 20 -3.61 10.40 26.87
CA THR A 20 -3.96 11.82 26.84
C THR A 20 -3.10 12.58 25.84
N ASP A 21 -3.69 13.60 25.23
CA ASP A 21 -2.98 14.62 24.46
C ASP A 21 -3.41 16.02 24.87
N GLY A 22 -2.45 16.91 25.09
CA GLY A 22 -2.72 18.28 25.55
C GLY A 22 -3.52 18.38 26.85
N GLY A 23 -3.53 17.32 27.69
CA GLY A 23 -4.30 17.25 28.93
C GLY A 23 -5.75 16.75 28.78
N ALA A 24 -6.19 16.40 27.57
CA ALA A 24 -7.47 15.76 27.30
C ALA A 24 -7.29 14.26 27.02
N GLU A 25 -8.30 13.45 27.33
CA GLU A 25 -8.33 12.04 26.94
C GLU A 25 -8.41 11.90 25.41
N ILE A 26 -7.66 10.96 24.87
CA ILE A 26 -7.67 10.67 23.44
C ILE A 26 -8.93 9.85 23.11
N ASN A 27 -9.74 10.38 22.19
CA ASN A 27 -10.81 9.62 21.55
C ASN A 27 -10.37 9.19 20.15
N ALA A 28 -9.96 7.92 20.04
CA ALA A 28 -9.53 7.30 18.80
C ALA A 28 -10.67 6.54 18.08
N THR A 29 -11.93 6.70 18.50
CA THR A 29 -13.05 5.96 17.93
C THR A 29 -13.43 6.48 16.55
N ILE A 30 -13.55 5.57 15.58
CA ILE A 30 -13.98 5.85 14.22
C ILE A 30 -15.09 4.89 13.78
N THR A 31 -15.78 5.25 12.71
CA THR A 31 -16.68 4.33 11.99
C THR A 31 -16.06 3.98 10.64
N LEU A 32 -15.91 2.69 10.35
CA LEU A 32 -15.42 2.16 9.09
C LEU A 32 -16.37 1.08 8.59
N SER A 33 -16.95 1.26 7.39
CA SER A 33 -17.89 0.29 6.79
C SER A 33 -19.00 -0.15 7.76
N ASP A 34 -19.62 0.83 8.43
CA ASP A 34 -20.68 0.65 9.45
C ASP A 34 -20.25 -0.05 10.75
N ALA A 35 -18.96 -0.39 10.92
CA ALA A 35 -18.41 -0.90 12.17
C ALA A 35 -17.75 0.22 12.99
N VAL A 36 -17.96 0.19 14.32
CA VAL A 36 -17.24 1.05 15.26
C VAL A 36 -15.89 0.42 15.56
N ILE A 37 -14.83 1.21 15.41
CA ILE A 37 -13.45 0.84 15.70
C ILE A 37 -12.95 1.76 16.81
N ASP A 38 -12.57 1.17 17.94
CA ASP A 38 -12.18 1.88 19.15
C ASP A 38 -10.72 1.61 19.55
N HIS A 39 -10.04 0.67 18.90
CA HIS A 39 -8.63 0.38 19.15
C HIS A 39 -7.85 -0.03 17.89
N PRO A 40 -6.51 0.15 17.85
CA PRO A 40 -5.70 -0.13 16.66
C PRO A 40 -5.75 -1.57 16.14
N ARG A 41 -5.91 -2.57 17.02
CA ARG A 41 -6.13 -3.96 16.58
C ARG A 41 -7.43 -4.15 15.78
N ALA A 42 -8.55 -3.52 16.16
CA ALA A 42 -9.84 -3.62 15.48
C ALA A 42 -9.74 -2.87 14.14
N PHE A 43 -8.98 -1.77 14.12
CA PHE A 43 -8.61 -1.10 12.88
C PHE A 43 -7.85 -2.01 11.91
N ARG A 44 -6.80 -2.69 12.41
CA ARG A 44 -6.06 -3.68 11.63
C ARG A 44 -6.96 -4.81 11.13
N GLU A 45 -7.83 -5.34 11.98
CA GLU A 45 -8.75 -6.42 11.62
C GLU A 45 -9.74 -5.97 10.55
N ALA A 46 -10.29 -4.76 10.66
CA ALA A 46 -11.18 -4.18 9.65
C ALA A 46 -10.47 -3.92 8.31
N LEU A 47 -9.22 -3.45 8.32
CA LEU A 47 -8.42 -3.31 7.10
C LEU A 47 -8.12 -4.65 6.41
N LEU A 48 -8.24 -5.77 7.14
CA LEU A 48 -7.97 -7.11 6.65
C LEU A 48 -9.25 -7.95 6.45
N SER A 49 -10.43 -7.43 6.81
CA SER A 49 -11.66 -8.22 6.91
C SER A 49 -12.31 -8.54 5.57
N ASP A 50 -12.30 -7.59 4.62
CA ASP A 50 -13.13 -7.71 3.42
C ASP A 50 -12.59 -8.68 2.36
N GLY A 51 -11.44 -9.32 2.57
CA GLY A 51 -10.79 -10.16 1.55
C GLY A 51 -10.35 -9.39 0.30
N ASP A 52 -10.80 -8.14 0.17
CA ASP A 52 -10.31 -7.15 -0.74
C ASP A 52 -8.90 -6.81 -0.32
N ASN A 53 -8.00 -7.16 -1.23
CA ASN A 53 -6.58 -6.95 -1.14
C ASN A 53 -6.25 -5.46 -1.17
N GLU A 54 -7.07 -4.52 -0.70
CA GLU A 54 -6.79 -3.09 -0.84
C GLU A 54 -5.54 -2.68 -0.06
N PHE A 55 -5.39 -3.15 1.18
CA PHE A 55 -4.14 -2.98 1.92
C PHE A 55 -2.96 -3.59 1.15
N VAL A 56 -3.09 -4.85 0.71
CA VAL A 56 -2.04 -5.58 0.00
C VAL A 56 -1.70 -4.93 -1.35
N ARG A 57 -2.72 -4.44 -2.06
CA ARG A 57 -2.65 -3.74 -3.35
C ARG A 57 -1.95 -2.41 -3.16
N THR A 58 -2.33 -1.64 -2.14
CA THR A 58 -1.69 -0.37 -1.79
C THR A 58 -0.22 -0.59 -1.47
N VAL A 59 0.11 -1.56 -0.62
CA VAL A 59 1.51 -1.91 -0.31
C VAL A 59 2.26 -2.33 -1.58
N THR A 60 1.64 -3.15 -2.43
CA THR A 60 2.22 -3.58 -3.72
C THR A 60 2.47 -2.39 -4.65
N GLU A 61 1.52 -1.47 -4.79
CA GLU A 61 1.61 -0.25 -5.59
C GLU A 61 2.72 0.67 -5.11
N LYS A 62 2.83 0.88 -3.78
CA LYS A 62 3.88 1.71 -3.19
C LYS A 62 5.26 1.09 -3.35
N LEU A 63 5.40 -0.23 -3.15
CA LEU A 63 6.68 -0.89 -3.38
C LEU A 63 7.07 -0.89 -4.86
N LEU A 64 6.11 -1.11 -5.77
CA LEU A 64 6.37 -1.04 -7.20
C LEU A 64 6.77 0.37 -7.61
N THR A 65 6.10 1.41 -7.09
CA THR A 65 6.46 2.81 -7.30
C THR A 65 7.91 3.08 -6.89
N TYR A 66 8.30 2.63 -5.69
CA TYR A 66 9.66 2.74 -5.20
C TYR A 66 10.65 2.00 -6.11
N ALA A 67 10.37 0.75 -6.47
CA ALA A 67 11.23 -0.10 -7.26
C ALA A 67 11.46 0.42 -8.69
N LEU A 68 10.45 1.08 -9.27
CA LEU A 68 10.53 1.62 -10.63
C LEU A 68 11.07 3.05 -10.69
N GLY A 69 11.17 3.75 -9.56
CA GLY A 69 11.55 5.18 -9.52
C GLY A 69 10.54 6.11 -10.20
N ARG A 70 9.31 5.62 -10.45
CA ARG A 70 8.21 6.37 -11.08
C ARG A 70 6.88 5.96 -10.46
N GLY A 71 5.88 6.83 -10.56
CA GLY A 71 4.49 6.46 -10.25
C GLY A 71 4.02 5.27 -11.10
N VAL A 72 3.19 4.42 -10.51
CA VAL A 72 2.42 3.42 -11.26
C VAL A 72 1.41 4.11 -12.19
N ALA A 73 1.23 3.55 -13.38
CA ALA A 73 0.28 4.04 -14.38
C ALA A 73 -0.80 3.00 -14.66
N TYR A 74 -1.80 3.37 -15.47
CA TYR A 74 -2.94 2.48 -15.77
C TYR A 74 -2.51 1.10 -16.32
N TYR A 75 -1.42 1.06 -17.09
CA TYR A 75 -0.88 -0.17 -17.68
C TYR A 75 -0.13 -1.06 -16.67
N ASP A 76 0.18 -0.57 -15.47
CA ASP A 76 0.78 -1.38 -14.40
C ASP A 76 -0.28 -2.18 -13.61
N ALA A 77 -1.56 -1.84 -13.74
CA ALA A 77 -2.65 -2.49 -13.01
C ALA A 77 -2.71 -4.02 -13.20
N PRO A 78 -2.48 -4.59 -14.40
CA PRO A 78 -2.38 -6.05 -14.56
C PRO A 78 -1.22 -6.67 -13.77
N THR A 79 -0.07 -5.99 -13.69
CA THR A 79 1.09 -6.44 -12.91
C THR A 79 0.77 -6.44 -11.41
N ILE A 80 0.16 -5.36 -10.91
CA ILE A 80 -0.27 -5.28 -9.50
C ILE A 80 -1.24 -6.43 -9.17
N ARG A 81 -2.28 -6.65 -9.99
CA ARG A 81 -3.24 -7.76 -9.81
C ARG A 81 -2.60 -9.14 -9.89
N ARG A 82 -1.52 -9.30 -10.64
CA ARG A 82 -0.77 -10.57 -10.70
C ARG A 82 0.03 -10.78 -9.43
N ILE A 83 0.73 -9.74 -8.96
CA ILE A 83 1.52 -9.80 -7.71
C ILE A 83 0.60 -10.08 -6.52
N THR A 84 -0.53 -9.39 -6.39
CA THR A 84 -1.47 -9.64 -5.26
C THR A 84 -2.01 -11.07 -5.25
N ARG A 85 -2.23 -11.68 -6.42
CA ARG A 85 -2.61 -13.10 -6.53
C ARG A 85 -1.48 -14.03 -6.07
N ILE A 86 -0.25 -13.80 -6.53
CA ILE A 86 0.93 -14.55 -6.07
C ILE A 86 1.05 -14.44 -4.54
N LEU A 87 0.86 -13.26 -3.97
CA LEU A 87 0.94 -13.07 -2.52
C LEU A 87 -0.07 -13.91 -1.76
N LYS A 88 -1.30 -13.98 -2.26
CA LYS A 88 -2.35 -14.82 -1.65
C LYS A 88 -1.94 -16.28 -1.58
N ASP A 89 -1.29 -16.80 -2.62
CA ASP A 89 -0.81 -18.19 -2.69
C ASP A 89 0.43 -18.46 -1.81
N HIS A 90 1.08 -17.40 -1.32
CA HIS A 90 2.30 -17.44 -0.53
C HIS A 90 2.16 -16.78 0.85
N ASP A 91 0.98 -16.86 1.46
CA ASP A 91 0.66 -16.34 2.80
C ASP A 91 1.02 -14.85 3.00
N TYR A 92 0.95 -14.05 1.93
CA TYR A 92 1.28 -12.62 1.94
C TYR A 92 2.68 -12.30 2.50
N ARG A 93 3.65 -13.22 2.35
CA ARG A 93 5.02 -13.04 2.86
C ARG A 93 5.72 -11.85 2.19
N TRP A 94 6.44 -11.07 3.00
CA TRP A 94 7.23 -9.93 2.54
C TRP A 94 8.28 -10.31 1.48
N SER A 95 8.96 -11.44 1.68
CA SER A 95 9.93 -11.97 0.71
C SER A 95 9.28 -12.29 -0.64
N SER A 96 8.04 -12.79 -0.64
CA SER A 96 7.29 -13.10 -1.85
C SER A 96 6.88 -11.83 -2.60
N LEU A 97 6.55 -10.76 -1.88
CA LEU A 97 6.25 -9.45 -2.49
C LEU A 97 7.49 -8.91 -3.24
N ILE A 98 8.64 -8.89 -2.56
CA ILE A 98 9.89 -8.43 -3.16
C ILE A 98 10.24 -9.27 -4.40
N ALA A 99 10.20 -10.60 -4.27
CA ALA A 99 10.50 -11.51 -5.37
C ALA A 99 9.55 -11.30 -6.57
N ALA A 100 8.24 -11.14 -6.31
CA ALA A 100 7.25 -10.92 -7.36
C ALA A 100 7.38 -9.57 -8.07
N VAL A 101 7.82 -8.51 -7.35
CA VAL A 101 8.16 -7.20 -7.93
C VAL A 101 9.40 -7.32 -8.81
N VAL A 102 10.48 -7.93 -8.32
CA VAL A 102 11.74 -8.11 -9.08
C VAL A 102 11.53 -8.99 -10.32
N ALA A 103 10.63 -9.98 -10.24
CA ALA A 103 10.26 -10.84 -11.36
C ALA A 103 9.26 -10.18 -12.35
N SER A 104 8.79 -8.96 -12.09
CA SER A 104 7.76 -8.33 -12.90
C SER A 104 8.31 -7.70 -14.17
N GLU A 105 7.54 -7.73 -15.26
CA GLU A 105 7.90 -7.07 -16.52
C GLU A 105 8.28 -5.59 -16.38
N PRO A 106 7.54 -4.72 -15.66
CA PRO A 106 7.92 -3.32 -15.55
C PRO A 106 9.25 -3.12 -14.81
N PHE A 107 9.68 -4.07 -13.98
CA PHE A 107 10.99 -4.03 -13.33
C PHE A 107 12.10 -4.54 -14.26
N GLN A 108 11.85 -5.64 -14.97
CA GLN A 108 12.87 -6.30 -15.80
C GLN A 108 13.07 -5.63 -17.17
N LYS A 109 12.08 -4.89 -17.67
CA LYS A 109 12.09 -4.32 -19.01
C LYS A 109 11.92 -2.81 -18.95
N ARG A 110 12.71 -2.10 -19.76
CA ARG A 110 12.50 -0.68 -20.05
C ARG A 110 11.87 -0.55 -21.43
N ARG A 111 10.90 0.35 -21.57
CA ARG A 111 10.38 0.71 -22.90
C ARG A 111 11.53 1.30 -23.73
N ALA A 112 11.73 0.78 -24.93
CA ALA A 112 12.66 1.39 -25.86
C ALA A 112 12.15 2.81 -26.20
N PRO A 113 13.03 3.81 -26.32
CA PRO A 113 12.64 5.11 -26.84
C PRO A 113 12.08 4.94 -28.27
N ASP A 114 11.07 5.73 -28.63
CA ASP A 114 10.52 5.72 -29.99
C ASP A 114 11.63 6.11 -30.99
N ILE A 115 11.86 5.25 -31.98
CA ILE A 115 12.95 5.40 -32.95
C ILE A 115 12.69 6.58 -33.90
N GLU A 116 11.45 7.06 -34.05
CA GLU A 116 11.10 8.18 -34.94
C GLU A 116 11.75 9.51 -34.54
N ALA A 117 12.16 9.69 -33.28
CA ALA A 117 12.85 10.91 -32.84
C ALA A 117 14.35 10.95 -33.22
N ARG A 118 14.92 9.88 -33.78
CA ARG A 118 16.36 9.80 -34.11
C ARG A 118 16.68 9.98 -35.60
N THR A 119 15.68 10.08 -36.47
CA THR A 119 15.88 10.12 -37.93
C THR A 119 15.78 11.53 -38.52
N ILE A 120 15.54 12.58 -37.71
CA ILE A 120 15.37 13.97 -38.20
C ILE A 120 16.64 14.82 -37.97
N GLU A 121 17.71 14.28 -37.36
CA GLU A 121 18.93 15.03 -37.04
C GLU A 121 20.22 14.53 -37.72
N ASP A 122 20.12 13.65 -38.73
CA ASP A 122 21.28 13.21 -39.56
C ASP A 122 21.18 13.71 -41.01
#